data_AF-A0A433DBL0-F1
#
_entry.id   AF-A0A433DBL0-F1
#
_cell.length_a   1.000
_cell.length_b   1.000
_cell.length_c   1.000
_cell.angle_alpha   90.00
_cell.angle_beta   90.00
_cell.angle_gamma   90.00
#
_symmetry.space_group_name_H-M   'P 1'
#
loop_
_entity.id
_entity.type
_entity.pdbx_description
1 polymer ?
#
loop_
_entity_poly.entity_id
_entity_poly.type
_entity_poly.pdbx_seq_one_letter_code
_entity_poly.pdbx_strand_id
1 'polypeptide(L)'
;MQPYARTSVYLAAILLISTISIFISFLFKSPFSVPEKNINYTGFRLATLRENLWPKFTVAPVAGNEGGSPETFQSVFSVLFPACNGILAGAQLSGDLRDPSKSIPKGTLTAVAITYVTYSIIVILMGGSIDRASMYNNLNIFEDVS
;
A
#
# COMPACT_ATOMS: atom_id res chain seq x y z
N MET A 1 6.96 -20.60 26.05
CA MET A 1 6.75 -19.79 24.83
C MET A 1 8.08 -19.16 24.44
N GLN A 2 8.62 -19.54 23.28
CA GLN A 2 9.92 -19.07 22.80
C GLN A 2 9.92 -17.54 22.57
N PRO A 3 11.06 -16.84 22.77
CA PRO A 3 11.17 -15.39 22.57
C PRO A 3 10.73 -14.93 21.16
N TYR A 4 10.95 -15.75 20.13
CA TYR A 4 10.57 -15.46 18.74
C TYR A 4 9.07 -15.21 18.53
N ALA A 5 8.21 -16.01 19.16
CA ALA A 5 6.75 -15.86 19.03
C ALA A 5 6.26 -14.54 19.64
N ARG A 6 6.86 -14.12 20.78
CA ARG A 6 6.53 -12.85 21.42
C ARG A 6 6.98 -11.68 20.55
N THR A 7 8.21 -11.71 20.01
CA THR A 7 8.74 -10.67 19.12
C THR A 7 7.91 -10.52 17.84
N SER A 8 7.48 -11.62 17.22
CA SER A 8 6.62 -11.57 16.02
C SER A 8 5.30 -10.87 16.29
N VAL A 9 4.67 -11.13 17.44
CA VAL A 9 3.44 -10.42 17.85
C VAL A 9 3.70 -8.94 18.11
N TYR A 10 4.83 -8.57 18.73
CA TYR A 10 5.20 -7.16 18.91
C TYR A 10 5.40 -6.43 17.57
N LEU A 11 6.11 -7.04 16.63
CA LEU A 11 6.30 -6.47 15.28
C LEU A 11 4.96 -6.33 14.54
N ALA A 12 4.09 -7.34 14.64
CA ALA A 12 2.75 -7.28 14.05
C ALA A 12 1.92 -6.14 14.66
N ALA A 13 2.00 -5.93 15.98
CA ALA A 13 1.31 -4.83 16.64
C ALA A 13 1.81 -3.46 16.17
N ILE A 14 3.13 -3.26 16.04
CA ILE A 14 3.71 -2.02 15.52
C ILE A 14 3.26 -1.76 14.08
N LEU A 15 3.26 -2.79 13.23
CA LEU A 15 2.78 -2.69 11.84
C LEU A 15 1.30 -2.34 11.77
N LEU A 16 0.46 -2.93 12.62
CA LEU A 16 -0.97 -2.59 12.70
C LEU A 16 -1.16 -1.14 13.13
N ILE A 17 -0.43 -0.67 14.14
CA ILE A 17 -0.49 0.72 14.61
C ILE A 17 -0.06 1.68 13.50
N SER A 18 1.04 1.37 12.80
CA SER A 18 1.51 2.16 11.66
C SER A 18 0.47 2.22 10.53
N THR A 19 -0.15 1.09 10.20
CA THR A 19 -1.21 1.02 9.17
C THR A 19 -2.42 1.87 9.60
N ILE A 20 -2.82 1.82 10.87
CA ILE A 20 -3.90 2.66 11.40
C ILE A 20 -3.53 4.15 11.33
N SER A 21 -2.27 4.50 11.60
CA SER A 21 -1.78 5.88 11.49
C SER A 21 -1.96 6.45 10.09
N ILE A 22 -1.73 5.65 9.04
CA ILE A 22 -1.97 6.07 7.65
C ILE A 22 -3.43 6.47 7.45
N PHE A 23 -4.39 5.66 7.91
CA PHE A 23 -5.81 5.98 7.79
C PHE A 23 -6.19 7.26 8.53
N ILE A 24 -5.66 7.46 9.74
CA ILE A 24 -5.88 8.68 10.53
C ILE A 24 -5.28 9.88 9.78
N SER A 25 -4.07 9.76 9.24
CA SER A 25 -3.40 10.83 8.50
C SER A 25 -4.24 11.29 7.30
N PHE A 26 -4.77 10.35 6.51
CA PHE A 26 -5.67 10.69 5.39
C PHE A 26 -6.99 11.35 5.80
N LEU A 27 -7.49 11.12 7.02
CA LEU A 27 -8.73 11.75 7.52
C LEU A 27 -8.49 13.16 8.09
N PHE A 28 -7.36 13.39 8.75
CA PHE A 28 -7.10 14.62 9.51
C PHE A 28 -6.18 15.62 8.79
N LYS A 29 -5.46 15.20 7.75
CA LYS A 29 -4.51 16.08 7.05
C LYS A 29 -5.26 17.09 6.20
N SER A 30 -4.98 18.38 6.44
CA SER A 30 -5.53 19.48 5.66
C SER A 30 -4.90 19.55 4.27
N PRO A 31 -5.62 20.08 3.26
CA PRO A 31 -5.08 20.27 1.91
C PRO A 31 -3.84 21.17 1.96
N PHE A 32 -2.75 20.72 1.35
CA PHE A 32 -1.48 21.45 1.28
C PHE A 32 -0.90 21.36 -0.12
N SER A 33 -0.28 22.44 -0.59
CA SER A 33 0.44 22.47 -1.86
C SER A 33 1.84 22.95 -1.58
N VAL A 34 2.84 22.18 -2.00
CA VAL A 34 4.26 22.51 -1.90
C VAL A 34 4.77 22.70 -3.33
N PRO A 35 4.79 23.95 -3.85
CA PRO A 35 5.22 24.24 -5.22
C PRO A 35 6.66 23.79 -5.48
N GLU A 36 7.53 23.87 -4.48
CA GLU A 36 8.94 23.47 -4.59
C GLU A 36 9.13 21.97 -4.86
N LYS A 37 8.20 21.12 -4.39
CA LYS A 37 8.26 19.67 -4.54
C LYS A 37 7.35 19.13 -5.65
N ASN A 38 6.63 20.00 -6.38
CA ASN A 38 5.56 19.64 -7.31
C ASN A 38 4.45 18.76 -6.66
N ILE A 39 4.21 18.94 -5.36
CA ILE A 39 3.21 18.18 -4.60
C ILE A 39 1.96 19.04 -4.42
N ASN A 40 0.83 18.55 -4.93
CA ASN A 40 -0.49 19.08 -4.65
C ASN A 40 -1.34 18.02 -3.94
N TYR A 41 -1.60 18.25 -2.66
CA TYR A 41 -2.47 17.44 -1.83
C TYR A 41 -3.80 18.17 -1.65
N THR A 42 -4.86 17.65 -2.27
CA THR A 42 -6.17 18.30 -2.32
C THR A 42 -7.09 17.88 -1.16
N GLY A 43 -6.67 16.90 -0.36
CA GLY A 43 -7.51 16.21 0.61
C GLY A 43 -8.53 15.31 -0.10
N PHE A 44 -9.27 14.46 0.63
CA PHE A 44 -10.17 13.49 -0.01
C PHE A 44 -11.29 14.20 -0.79
N ARG A 45 -11.16 14.23 -2.13
CA ARG A 45 -12.08 14.86 -3.07
C ARG A 45 -12.51 13.88 -4.14
N LEU A 46 -13.82 13.79 -4.35
CA LEU A 46 -14.39 12.94 -5.39
C LEU A 46 -13.98 13.37 -6.81
N ALA A 47 -13.74 14.68 -7.02
CA ALA A 47 -13.23 15.21 -8.28
C ALA A 47 -11.84 14.63 -8.62
N THR A 48 -10.91 14.69 -7.67
CA THR A 48 -9.56 14.11 -7.78
C THR A 48 -9.63 12.60 -8.01
N LEU A 49 -10.51 11.89 -7.29
CA LEU A 49 -10.71 10.45 -7.47
C LEU A 49 -11.17 10.10 -8.89
N ARG A 50 -12.10 10.87 -9.45
CA ARG A 50 -12.62 10.66 -10.81
C ARG A 50 -11.55 10.89 -11.87
N GLU A 51 -10.70 11.89 -11.69
CA GLU A 51 -9.58 12.15 -12.57
C GLU A 51 -8.51 11.05 -12.49
N ASN A 52 -8.33 10.47 -11.30
CA ASN A 52 -7.39 9.38 -11.07
C ASN A 52 -7.89 7.98 -11.48
N LEU A 53 -9.19 7.81 -11.69
CA LEU A 53 -9.82 6.50 -11.89
C LEU A 53 -9.35 5.77 -13.15
N TRP A 54 -9.07 6.50 -14.23
CA TRP A 54 -8.73 5.91 -15.52
C TRP A 54 -7.22 5.66 -15.64
N PRO A 55 -6.77 4.46 -16.03
CA PRO A 55 -5.35 4.19 -16.18
C PRO A 55 -4.77 5.09 -17.27
N LYS A 56 -3.68 5.79 -16.94
CA LYS A 56 -2.90 6.55 -17.89
C LYS A 56 -1.46 6.08 -17.76
N PHE A 57 -1.08 5.12 -18.59
CA PHE A 57 0.28 4.65 -18.58
C PHE A 57 1.16 5.67 -19.31
N THR A 58 1.95 6.42 -18.55
CA THR A 58 2.88 7.42 -19.07
C THR A 58 4.31 6.98 -18.79
N VAL A 59 5.27 7.66 -19.41
CA VAL A 59 6.66 7.60 -18.97
C VAL A 59 6.71 8.31 -17.61
N ALA A 60 6.98 7.56 -16.55
CA ALA A 60 7.16 8.13 -15.22
C ALA A 60 8.66 8.41 -15.04
N PRO A 61 9.10 9.69 -15.03
CA PRO A 61 10.53 10.02 -14.93
C PRO A 61 11.18 9.40 -13.70
N VAL A 62 10.43 9.35 -12.60
CA VAL A 62 10.91 8.90 -11.29
C VAL A 62 10.87 7.37 -11.14
N ALA A 63 10.28 6.64 -12.09
CA ALA A 63 10.30 5.18 -12.13
C ALA A 63 11.58 4.60 -12.80
N GLY A 64 12.59 5.44 -13.04
CA GLY A 64 13.85 5.03 -13.68
C GLY A 64 13.77 4.90 -15.21
N ASN A 65 12.72 5.45 -15.81
CA ASN A 65 12.42 5.34 -17.23
C ASN A 65 12.63 6.69 -17.95
N GLU A 66 13.70 7.42 -17.59
CA GLU A 66 14.07 8.73 -18.16
C GLU A 66 14.51 8.59 -19.63
N GLY A 67 13.54 8.44 -20.53
CA GLY A 67 13.72 8.27 -21.98
C GLY A 67 13.13 6.99 -22.59
N GLY A 68 12.41 6.19 -21.81
CA GLY A 68 11.87 4.88 -22.25
C GLY A 68 10.42 4.87 -22.75
N SER A 69 9.96 3.68 -23.12
CA SER A 69 8.57 3.39 -23.51
C SER A 69 7.59 3.68 -22.36
N PRO A 70 6.34 4.08 -22.65
CA PRO A 70 5.32 4.22 -21.61
C PRO A 70 5.18 2.94 -20.81
N GLU A 71 4.89 3.07 -19.51
CA GLU A 71 4.65 1.91 -18.67
C GLU A 71 3.56 1.02 -19.27
N THR A 72 3.62 -0.28 -19.01
CA THR A 72 2.59 -1.22 -19.45
C THR A 72 1.98 -1.89 -18.23
N PHE A 73 0.77 -2.40 -18.34
CA PHE A 73 0.13 -3.19 -17.27
C PHE A 73 1.07 -4.28 -16.71
N GLN A 74 1.81 -4.97 -17.57
CA GLN A 74 2.78 -5.99 -17.17
C GLN A 74 3.93 -5.43 -16.32
N SER A 75 4.41 -4.22 -16.62
CA SER A 75 5.46 -3.53 -15.84
C SER A 75 4.95 -3.16 -14.45
N VAL A 76 3.74 -2.59 -14.36
CA VAL A 76 3.13 -2.26 -13.06
C VAL A 76 2.81 -3.52 -12.26
N PHE A 77 2.34 -4.58 -12.92
CA PHE A 77 2.06 -5.86 -12.28
C PHE A 77 3.33 -6.53 -11.74
N SER A 78 4.45 -6.49 -12.46
CA SER A 78 5.70 -7.12 -12.00
C SER A 78 6.26 -6.47 -10.74
N VAL A 79 6.02 -5.17 -10.54
CA VAL A 79 6.37 -4.45 -9.30
C VAL A 79 5.43 -4.83 -8.14
N LEU A 80 4.13 -5.00 -8.39
CA LEU A 80 3.16 -5.36 -7.36
C LEU A 80 3.17 -6.85 -6.98
N PHE A 81 3.53 -7.73 -7.92
CA PHE A 81 3.45 -9.19 -7.73
C PHE A 81 4.25 -9.71 -6.51
N PRO A 82 5.49 -9.27 -6.26
CA PRO A 82 6.24 -9.66 -5.07
C PRO A 82 5.55 -9.32 -3.74
N ALA A 83 4.78 -8.23 -3.69
CA ALA A 83 4.07 -7.83 -2.47
C ALA A 83 3.01 -8.87 -2.04
N CYS A 84 2.47 -9.66 -2.98
CA CYS A 84 1.47 -10.69 -2.72
C CYS A 84 2.06 -12.06 -2.36
N ASN A 85 3.37 -12.28 -2.53
CA ASN A 85 3.98 -13.61 -2.37
C ASN A 85 4.15 -14.09 -0.90
N GLY A 86 3.87 -13.24 0.10
CA GLY A 86 4.07 -13.55 1.53
C GLY A 86 3.10 -14.56 2.16
N ILE A 87 2.15 -15.10 1.40
CA ILE A 87 1.01 -15.92 1.88
C ILE A 87 1.46 -17.22 2.57
N LEU A 88 2.62 -17.78 2.20
CA LEU A 88 3.12 -19.05 2.74
C LEU A 88 3.94 -18.91 4.03
N ALA A 89 4.23 -17.70 4.51
CA ALA A 89 5.03 -17.49 5.73
C ALA A 89 4.38 -18.14 6.97
N GLY A 90 3.05 -18.19 7.04
CA GLY A 90 2.31 -18.82 8.15
C GLY A 90 2.38 -20.35 8.18
N ALA A 91 2.64 -21.01 7.04
CA ALA A 91 2.73 -22.46 6.97
C ALA A 91 4.01 -23.02 7.59
N GLN A 92 5.08 -22.20 7.66
CA GLN A 92 6.37 -22.58 8.23
C GLN A 92 6.32 -22.76 9.75
N LEU A 93 5.32 -22.19 10.43
CA LEU A 93 5.07 -22.34 11.87
C LEU A 93 3.99 -23.39 12.18
N SER A 94 3.61 -24.21 11.18
CA SER A 94 2.51 -25.17 11.31
C SER A 94 2.73 -26.25 12.36
N GLY A 95 3.99 -26.60 12.67
CA GLY A 95 4.34 -27.59 13.69
C GLY A 95 3.97 -27.19 15.13
N ASP A 96 3.78 -25.90 15.39
CA ASP A 96 3.38 -25.36 16.70
C ASP A 96 1.86 -25.15 16.82
N LEU A 97 1.09 -25.48 15.78
CA LEU A 97 -0.37 -25.33 15.78
C LEU A 97 -1.06 -26.56 16.39
N ARG A 98 -2.07 -26.31 17.21
CA ARG A 98 -2.92 -27.36 17.80
C ARG A 98 -3.62 -28.22 16.73
N ASP A 99 -4.09 -27.59 15.65
CA ASP A 99 -4.78 -28.24 14.51
C ASP A 99 -4.35 -27.59 13.17
N PRO A 100 -3.21 -27.98 12.57
CA PRO A 100 -2.65 -27.32 11.39
C PRO A 100 -3.56 -27.41 10.15
N SER A 101 -4.20 -28.57 9.92
CA SER A 101 -5.06 -28.81 8.74
C SER A 101 -6.28 -27.87 8.64
N LYS A 102 -6.72 -27.31 9.77
CA LYS A 102 -7.83 -26.32 9.81
C LYS A 102 -7.31 -24.89 9.99
N SER A 103 -6.25 -24.72 10.78
CA SER A 103 -5.74 -23.40 11.16
C SER A 103 -5.00 -22.69 10.02
N ILE A 104 -4.26 -23.44 9.20
CA ILE A 104 -3.54 -22.89 8.02
C ILE A 104 -4.52 -22.29 7.00
N PRO A 105 -5.48 -23.05 6.42
CA PRO A 105 -6.35 -22.50 5.38
C PRO A 105 -7.21 -21.34 5.88
N LYS A 106 -7.71 -21.42 7.13
CA LYS A 106 -8.51 -20.34 7.72
C LYS A 106 -7.68 -19.08 7.97
N GLY A 107 -6.47 -19.24 8.52
CA GLY A 107 -5.56 -18.13 8.78
C GLY A 107 -5.12 -17.44 7.50
N THR A 108 -4.70 -18.22 6.49
CA THR A 108 -4.29 -17.72 5.18
C THR A 108 -5.40 -16.96 4.46
N LEU A 109 -6.61 -17.51 4.38
CA LEU A 109 -7.72 -16.85 3.68
C LEU A 109 -8.13 -15.55 4.37
N THR A 110 -8.17 -15.54 5.71
CA THR A 110 -8.49 -14.33 6.49
C THR A 110 -7.40 -13.27 6.32
N ALA A 111 -6.14 -13.66 6.33
CA ALA A 111 -5.02 -12.75 6.12
C ALA A 111 -5.07 -12.11 4.72
N VAL A 112 -5.30 -12.90 3.67
CA VAL A 112 -5.43 -12.41 2.29
C VAL A 112 -6.62 -11.46 2.15
N ALA A 113 -7.77 -11.76 2.76
CA ALA A 113 -8.92 -10.87 2.72
C ALA A 113 -8.63 -9.53 3.41
N ILE A 114 -7.98 -9.54 4.58
CA ILE A 114 -7.62 -8.32 5.31
C ILE A 114 -6.62 -7.47 4.52
N THR A 115 -5.57 -8.08 3.94
CA THR A 115 -4.57 -7.34 3.16
C THR A 115 -5.19 -6.75 1.89
N TYR A 116 -6.04 -7.51 1.20
CA TYR A 116 -6.76 -7.03 0.02
C TYR A 116 -7.64 -5.82 0.33
N VAL A 117 -8.43 -5.87 1.41
CA VAL A 117 -9.28 -4.75 1.84
C VAL A 117 -8.43 -3.55 2.24
N THR A 118 -7.38 -3.77 3.02
CA THR A 118 -6.48 -2.69 3.48
C THR A 118 -5.83 -1.97 2.30
N TYR A 119 -5.28 -2.71 1.33
CA TYR A 119 -4.69 -2.12 0.12
C TYR A 119 -5.73 -1.38 -0.73
N SER A 120 -6.93 -1.94 -0.89
CA SER A 120 -8.00 -1.31 -1.66
C SER A 120 -8.40 0.06 -1.07
N ILE A 121 -8.53 0.14 0.26
CA ILE A 121 -8.88 1.39 0.93
C ILE A 121 -7.75 2.43 0.76
N ILE A 122 -6.49 2.03 0.94
CA ILE A 122 -5.35 2.94 0.77
C ILE A 122 -5.27 3.48 -0.66
N VAL A 123 -5.45 2.62 -1.67
CA VAL A 123 -5.46 3.04 -3.08
C VAL A 123 -6.57 4.05 -3.36
N ILE A 124 -7.77 3.84 -2.82
CA ILE A 124 -8.90 4.77 -2.99
C ILE A 124 -8.64 6.10 -2.28
N LEU A 125 -8.15 6.07 -1.04
CA LEU A 125 -7.81 7.28 -0.28
C LEU A 125 -6.71 8.08 -0.97
N MET A 126 -5.69 7.41 -1.49
CA MET A 126 -4.60 8.05 -2.22
C MET A 126 -5.09 8.67 -3.53
N GLY A 127 -5.84 7.91 -4.33
CA GLY A 127 -6.40 8.41 -5.59
C GLY A 127 -7.40 9.54 -5.41
N GLY A 128 -8.06 9.63 -4.25
CA GLY A 128 -8.96 10.72 -3.91
C GLY A 128 -8.29 11.95 -3.30
N SER A 129 -7.07 11.83 -2.76
CA SER A 129 -6.43 12.91 -2.00
C SER A 129 -5.21 13.54 -2.66
N ILE A 130 -4.61 12.86 -3.64
CA ILE A 130 -3.35 13.26 -4.28
C ILE A 130 -3.56 13.46 -5.78
N ASP A 131 -3.07 14.59 -6.30
CA ASP A 131 -3.10 14.84 -7.73
C ASP A 131 -2.17 13.89 -8.50
N ARG A 132 -2.62 13.52 -9.69
CA ARG A 132 -1.90 12.59 -10.56
C ARG A 132 -0.47 13.03 -10.87
N ALA A 133 -0.27 14.31 -11.15
CA ALA A 133 1.04 14.86 -11.48
C ALA A 133 2.03 14.70 -10.31
N SER A 134 1.55 14.85 -9.08
CA SER A 134 2.38 14.72 -7.88
C SER A 134 2.79 13.27 -7.62
N MET A 135 1.92 12.29 -7.94
CA MET A 135 2.28 10.87 -7.87
C MET A 135 3.35 10.47 -8.90
N TYR A 136 3.37 11.10 -10.08
CA TYR A 136 4.38 10.81 -11.11
C TYR A 136 5.72 11.49 -10.86
N ASN A 137 5.70 12.70 -10.31
CA ASN A 137 6.90 13.53 -10.18
C ASN A 137 7.63 13.34 -8.84
N ASN A 138 7.02 12.67 -7.85
CA ASN A 138 7.64 12.51 -6.55
C ASN A 138 7.28 11.16 -5.89
N LEU A 139 8.27 10.28 -5.74
CA LEU A 139 8.09 9.00 -5.03
C LEU A 139 7.97 9.19 -3.51
N ASN A 140 8.51 10.26 -2.95
CA ASN A 140 8.50 10.54 -1.51
C ASN A 140 7.19 11.19 -1.06
N ILE A 141 6.20 11.30 -1.95
CA ILE A 141 4.88 11.85 -1.61
C ILE A 141 4.19 11.05 -0.51
N PHE A 142 4.52 9.76 -0.36
CA PHE A 142 4.02 8.92 0.73
C PHE A 142 4.53 9.37 2.09
N GLU A 143 5.81 9.73 2.19
CA GLU A 143 6.42 10.23 3.43
C GLU A 143 5.85 11.59 3.81
N ASP A 144 5.64 12.45 2.80
CA ASP A 144 5.06 13.77 3.00
C ASP A 144 3.55 13.70 3.36
N VAL A 145 2.86 12.60 3.06
CA VAL A 145 1.42 12.41 3.34
C VAL A 145 1.15 11.59 4.61
N SER A 146 1.94 10.55 4.93
CA SER A 146 1.69 9.67 6.09
C SER A 146 1.99 10.32 7.43
#